data_AF-A0A8J0T9C0-F1
#
_entry.id   AF-A0A8J0T9C0-F1
#
_cell.length_a   1.000
_cell.length_b   1.000
_cell.length_c   1.000
_cell.angle_alpha   90.00
_cell.angle_beta   90.00
_cell.angle_gamma   90.00
#
_symmetry.space_group_name_H-M   'P 1'
#
loop_
_entity.id
_entity.type
_entity.pdbx_description
1 polymer ?
#
loop_
_entity_poly.entity_id
_entity_poly.type
_entity_poly.pdbx_seq_one_letter_code
_entity_poly.pdbx_strand_id
1 'polypeptide(L)'
;MPPTGHSNYTRFVSFSWFHQNITGQEAETLLKSRGVHGSFLVRPSRKRQGDFSLSVRVEDSVTHIRIQNTGDYYDLYGGEQFATLSELVEFYTGQAECLQDTNGKRIELKYPLNCSDPTNER
;
A
#
# COMPACT_ATOMS: atom_id res chain seq x y z
N MET A 1 25.64 17.54 29.71
CA MET A 1 26.02 16.66 28.59
C MET A 1 24.88 15.66 28.43
N PRO A 2 24.27 15.54 27.24
CA PRO A 2 22.81 15.54 27.10
C PRO A 2 22.15 14.27 27.65
N PRO A 3 20.94 14.39 28.23
CA PRO A 3 20.04 13.27 28.40
C PRO A 3 19.31 13.05 27.08
N THR A 4 19.59 11.97 26.35
CA THR A 4 18.82 11.60 25.16
C THR A 4 17.55 10.86 25.59
N GLY A 5 16.60 11.63 26.13
CA GLY A 5 15.22 11.19 26.30
C GLY A 5 14.46 11.20 24.98
N HIS A 6 13.49 10.28 24.92
CA HIS A 6 12.38 10.19 23.97
C HIS A 6 12.77 9.76 22.52
N SER A 7 12.18 8.73 21.93
CA SER A 7 10.84 8.19 22.14
C SER A 7 10.82 6.69 21.95
N ASN A 8 10.17 6.00 22.88
CA ASN A 8 9.34 4.84 22.55
C ASN A 8 8.30 5.30 21.51
N TYR A 9 8.68 5.43 20.25
CA TYR A 9 7.72 5.16 19.20
C TYR A 9 7.69 3.64 19.13
N THR A 10 6.92 3.03 20.04
CA THR A 10 6.08 1.92 19.63
C THR A 10 5.36 2.46 18.40
N ARG A 11 5.94 2.23 17.24
CA ARG A 11 5.34 2.47 15.94
C ARG A 11 4.15 1.54 15.97
N PHE A 12 3.05 2.00 16.56
CA PHE A 12 1.73 1.58 16.19
C PHE A 12 1.77 1.82 14.69
N VAL A 13 2.13 0.79 13.93
CA VAL A 13 2.02 0.78 12.49
C VAL A 13 0.52 0.77 12.29
N SER A 14 -0.11 1.93 12.49
CA SER A 14 -1.43 2.19 12.02
C SER A 14 -1.34 1.79 10.57
N PHE A 15 -2.13 0.81 10.17
CA PHE A 15 -2.29 0.37 8.80
C PHE A 15 -2.99 1.50 8.02
N SER A 16 -2.41 2.70 8.05
CA SER A 16 -2.98 3.91 7.52
C SER A 16 -3.16 3.76 6.02
N TRP A 17 -2.26 3.06 5.36
CA TRP A 17 -2.33 2.69 3.95
C TRP A 17 -3.35 1.59 3.62
N PHE A 18 -3.98 0.95 4.62
CA PHE A 18 -4.96 -0.10 4.39
C PHE A 18 -6.39 0.47 4.43
N HIS A 19 -7.09 0.39 3.31
CA HIS A 19 -8.43 0.93 3.12
C HIS A 19 -9.41 -0.23 2.96
N GLN A 20 -10.14 -0.54 4.03
CA GLN A 20 -11.05 -1.70 4.08
C GLN A 20 -12.31 -1.57 3.22
N ASN A 21 -12.76 -0.35 2.89
CA ASN A 21 -14.06 -0.11 2.27
C ASN A 21 -14.00 0.72 0.97
N ILE A 22 -12.92 0.62 0.19
CA ILE A 22 -12.81 1.34 -1.09
C ILE A 22 -12.71 0.39 -2.29
N THR A 23 -13.18 0.87 -3.44
CA THR A 23 -13.05 0.15 -4.72
C THR A 23 -11.76 0.50 -5.44
N GLY A 24 -11.49 -0.18 -6.57
CA GLY A 24 -10.41 0.23 -7.49
C GLY A 24 -10.56 1.67 -7.95
N GLN A 25 -11.76 2.05 -8.42
CA GLN A 25 -12.03 3.40 -8.90
C GLN A 25 -11.90 4.46 -7.80
N GLU A 26 -12.37 4.16 -6.59
CA GLU A 26 -12.21 5.06 -5.43
C GLU A 26 -10.72 5.24 -5.10
N ALA A 27 -9.96 4.15 -5.11
CA ALA A 27 -8.50 4.19 -4.90
C ALA A 27 -7.79 5.03 -5.96
N GLU A 28 -8.16 4.90 -7.24
CA GLU A 28 -7.61 5.72 -8.33
C GLU A 28 -7.91 7.20 -8.10
N THR A 29 -9.16 7.53 -7.77
CA THR A 29 -9.59 8.90 -7.51
C THR A 29 -8.82 9.49 -6.34
N LEU A 30 -8.70 8.76 -5.23
CA LEU A 30 -7.95 9.18 -4.04
C LEU A 30 -6.47 9.39 -4.35
N LEU A 31 -5.83 8.45 -5.06
CA LEU A 31 -4.42 8.54 -5.42
C LEU A 31 -4.15 9.70 -6.39
N LYS A 32 -5.03 9.93 -7.36
CA LYS A 32 -4.92 11.05 -8.31
C LYS A 32 -5.20 12.41 -7.66
N SER A 33 -6.16 12.46 -6.74
CA SER A 33 -6.59 13.71 -6.08
C SER A 33 -5.68 14.12 -4.91
N ARG A 34 -5.31 13.17 -4.05
CA ARG A 34 -4.56 13.42 -2.80
C ARG A 34 -3.12 12.91 -2.83
N GLY A 35 -2.86 11.89 -3.63
CA GLY A 35 -1.53 11.29 -3.75
C GLY A 35 -0.63 12.06 -4.70
N VAL A 36 0.63 11.65 -4.76
CA VAL A 36 1.65 12.07 -5.72
C VAL A 36 2.31 10.82 -6.33
N HIS A 37 3.23 11.00 -7.28
CA HIS A 37 4.02 9.87 -7.78
C HIS A 37 4.68 9.10 -6.61
N GLY A 38 4.47 7.78 -6.60
CA GLY A 38 4.90 6.88 -5.53
C GLY A 38 3.94 6.78 -4.34
N SER A 39 2.79 7.46 -4.39
CA SER A 39 1.74 7.25 -3.39
C SER A 39 1.06 5.91 -3.57
N PHE A 40 0.77 5.21 -2.48
CA PHE A 40 0.18 3.88 -2.54
C PHE A 40 -0.83 3.63 -1.41
N LEU A 41 -1.71 2.66 -1.64
CA LEU A 41 -2.63 2.14 -0.64
C LEU A 41 -2.96 0.66 -0.95
N VAL A 42 -3.35 -0.09 0.07
CA VAL A 42 -3.83 -1.47 -0.06
C VAL A 42 -5.31 -1.50 0.24
N ARG A 43 -6.06 -2.27 -0.55
CA ARG A 43 -7.49 -2.48 -0.37
C ARG A 43 -7.86 -3.96 -0.57
N PRO A 44 -8.94 -4.46 0.03
CA PRO A 44 -9.45 -5.79 -0.28
C PRO A 44 -9.98 -5.85 -1.73
N SER A 45 -9.85 -7.01 -2.35
CA SER A 45 -10.39 -7.30 -3.68
C SER A 45 -11.85 -7.70 -3.55
N ARG A 46 -12.77 -6.94 -4.16
CA ARG A 46 -14.19 -7.35 -4.24
C ARG A 46 -14.43 -8.56 -5.16
N LYS A 47 -13.46 -8.92 -6.00
CA LYS A 47 -13.60 -10.03 -6.97
C LYS A 47 -13.35 -11.41 -6.37
N ARG A 48 -12.53 -11.50 -5.32
CA ARG A 48 -12.20 -12.77 -4.65
C ARG A 48 -12.08 -12.50 -3.15
N GLN A 49 -12.88 -13.20 -2.36
CA GLN A 49 -12.86 -13.08 -0.91
C GLN A 49 -11.50 -13.54 -0.40
N GLY A 50 -10.79 -12.67 0.33
CA GLY A 50 -9.45 -12.95 0.86
C GLY A 50 -8.29 -12.37 0.04
N ASP A 51 -8.48 -12.04 -1.24
CA ASP A 51 -7.45 -11.37 -2.06
C ASP A 51 -7.38 -9.88 -1.75
N PHE A 52 -6.20 -9.29 -1.93
CA PHE A 52 -5.97 -7.87 -1.77
C PHE A 52 -5.49 -7.22 -3.08
N SER A 53 -5.47 -5.90 -3.11
CA SER A 53 -4.95 -5.14 -4.24
C SER A 53 -4.18 -3.94 -3.73
N LEU A 54 -2.92 -3.84 -4.13
CA LEU A 54 -2.05 -2.70 -3.92
C LEU A 54 -2.27 -1.72 -5.08
N SER A 55 -2.73 -0.52 -4.78
CA SER A 55 -2.94 0.55 -5.76
C SER A 55 -1.84 1.58 -5.59
N VAL A 56 -1.09 1.89 -6.65
CA VAL A 56 0.06 2.80 -6.62
C VAL A 56 -0.07 3.86 -7.71
N ARG A 57 0.16 5.13 -7.37
CA ARG A 57 0.25 6.22 -8.33
C ARG A 57 1.63 6.24 -8.97
N VAL A 58 1.68 6.04 -10.28
CA VAL A 58 2.89 6.11 -11.08
C VAL A 58 2.73 7.24 -12.11
N GLU A 59 3.25 8.41 -11.72
CA GLU A 59 3.12 9.67 -12.48
C GLU A 59 1.65 10.14 -12.51
N ASP A 60 1.03 10.13 -13.69
CA ASP A 60 -0.38 10.50 -13.88
C ASP A 60 -1.32 9.27 -13.89
N SER A 61 -0.75 8.07 -13.95
CA SER A 61 -1.50 6.81 -13.96
C SER A 61 -1.52 6.14 -12.59
N VAL A 62 -2.52 5.29 -12.39
CA VAL A 62 -2.60 4.44 -11.20
C VAL A 62 -2.52 2.98 -11.64
N THR A 63 -1.65 2.24 -11.00
CA THR A 63 -1.42 0.82 -11.25
C THR A 63 -2.02 0.01 -10.11
N HIS A 64 -2.73 -1.06 -10.45
CA HIS A 64 -3.29 -1.99 -9.46
C HIS A 64 -2.60 -3.33 -9.54
N ILE A 65 -1.84 -3.66 -8.51
CA ILE A 65 -1.16 -4.94 -8.35
C ILE A 65 -2.03 -5.84 -7.49
N ARG A 66 -2.29 -7.06 -7.96
CA ARG A 66 -3.04 -8.04 -7.18
C ARG A 66 -2.11 -8.67 -6.15
N ILE A 67 -2.58 -8.73 -4.91
CA ILE A 67 -1.95 -9.50 -3.86
C ILE A 67 -2.78 -10.76 -3.69
N GLN A 68 -2.16 -11.91 -3.96
CA GLN A 68 -2.75 -13.20 -3.70
C GLN A 68 -2.62 -13.53 -2.21
N ASN A 69 -3.68 -14.09 -1.64
CA ASN A 69 -3.65 -14.68 -0.31
C ASN A 69 -3.92 -16.17 -0.45
N THR A 70 -2.93 -17.00 -0.13
CA THR A 70 -3.06 -18.46 -0.19
C THR A 70 -3.61 -19.06 1.11
N GLY A 71 -3.69 -18.27 2.18
CA GLY A 71 -3.98 -18.72 3.54
C GLY A 71 -2.71 -18.91 4.38
N ASP A 72 -1.61 -19.29 3.74
CA ASP A 72 -0.29 -19.46 4.37
C ASP A 72 0.62 -18.24 4.17
N TYR A 73 0.51 -17.56 3.03
CA TYR A 73 1.34 -16.42 2.66
C TYR A 73 0.64 -15.45 1.69
N TYR A 74 1.25 -14.28 1.53
CA TYR A 74 0.88 -13.21 0.60
C TYR A 74 1.97 -13.05 -0.46
N ASP A 75 1.57 -12.95 -1.72
CA ASP A 75 2.50 -12.73 -2.83
C ASP A 75 1.88 -11.85 -3.93
N LEU A 76 2.72 -11.32 -4.83
CA LEU A 76 2.31 -10.48 -5.97
C LEU A 76 2.23 -11.27 -7.29
N TYR A 77 1.64 -12.46 -7.29
CA TYR A 77 1.49 -13.35 -8.45
C TYR A 77 2.85 -13.69 -9.11
N GLY A 78 3.73 -14.33 -8.35
CA GLY A 78 5.08 -14.72 -8.81
C GLY A 78 6.22 -13.81 -8.34
N GLY A 79 5.94 -13.01 -7.30
CA GLY A 79 6.96 -12.29 -6.53
C GLY A 79 7.43 -13.08 -5.30
N GLU A 80 8.00 -12.34 -4.34
CA GLU A 80 8.38 -12.87 -3.02
C GLU A 80 7.14 -13.22 -2.19
N GLN A 81 7.31 -14.19 -1.28
CA GLN A 81 6.25 -14.68 -0.39
C GLN A 81 6.43 -14.07 1.01
N PHE A 82 5.34 -13.55 1.58
CA PHE A 82 5.35 -12.86 2.86
C PHE A 82 4.32 -13.45 3.82
N ALA A 83 4.61 -13.51 5.12
CA ALA A 83 3.66 -13.99 6.12
C ALA A 83 2.53 -12.97 6.38
N THR A 84 2.82 -11.67 6.23
CA THR A 84 1.85 -10.59 6.45
C THR A 84 1.87 -9.53 5.35
N LEU A 85 0.74 -8.84 5.16
CA LEU A 85 0.64 -7.68 4.26
C LEU A 85 1.61 -6.55 4.65
N SER A 86 1.86 -6.37 5.95
CA SER A 86 2.81 -5.37 6.44
C SER A 86 4.22 -5.64 5.91
N GLU A 87 4.68 -6.88 6.05
CA GLU A 87 6.02 -7.27 5.58
C GLU A 87 6.14 -7.12 4.07
N LEU A 88 5.11 -7.52 3.31
CA LEU A 88 5.05 -7.32 1.87
C LEU A 88 5.23 -5.83 1.53
N VAL A 89 4.45 -4.96 2.17
CA VAL A 89 4.51 -3.51 1.92
C VAL A 89 5.87 -2.95 2.33
N GLU A 90 6.39 -3.28 3.51
CA GLU A 90 7.68 -2.80 3.99
C GLU A 90 8.83 -3.23 3.07
N PHE A 91 8.82 -4.48 2.60
CA PHE A 91 9.80 -5.00 1.67
C PHE A 91 9.81 -4.22 0.35
N TYR A 92 8.65 -4.03 -0.28
CA TYR A 92 8.57 -3.30 -1.56
C TYR A 92 8.75 -1.78 -1.41
N THR A 93 8.52 -1.23 -0.22
CA THR A 93 8.86 0.17 0.11
C THR A 93 10.37 0.34 0.22
N GLY A 94 11.09 -0.66 0.76
CA GLY A 94 12.55 -0.67 0.82
C GLY A 94 13.24 -1.06 -0.50
N GLN A 95 12.58 -1.87 -1.34
CA GLN A 95 13.10 -2.41 -2.60
C GLN A 95 12.30 -1.94 -3.82
N ALA A 96 12.10 -0.63 -3.92
CA ALA A 96 11.32 0.00 -4.99
C ALA A 96 11.83 -0.30 -6.42
N GLU A 97 13.08 -0.75 -6.58
CA GLU A 97 13.67 -1.03 -7.90
C GLU A 97 13.25 -2.38 -8.49
N CYS A 98 12.74 -3.30 -7.68
CA CYS A 98 12.35 -4.65 -8.10
C CYS A 98 10.89 -4.77 -8.54
N LEU A 99 10.02 -3.82 -8.15
CA LEU A 99 8.60 -3.90 -8.44
C LEU A 99 8.29 -3.30 -9.82
N GLN A 100 7.68 -4.12 -10.67
CA GLN A 100 7.30 -3.72 -12.03
C GLN A 100 5.83 -4.05 -12.27
N ASP A 101 5.15 -3.19 -13.03
CA ASP A 101 3.81 -3.48 -13.54
C ASP A 101 3.88 -4.55 -14.65
N THR A 102 2.73 -5.11 -15.00
CA THR A 102 2.55 -5.95 -16.21
C THR A 102 3.08 -5.34 -17.51
N ASN A 103 3.21 -4.00 -17.59
CA ASN A 103 3.80 -3.30 -18.72
C ASN A 103 5.33 -3.08 -18.59
N GLY A 104 5.98 -3.65 -17.57
CA GLY A 104 7.41 -3.44 -17.29
C GLY A 104 7.74 -2.06 -16.71
N LYS A 105 6.73 -1.26 -16.35
CA LYS A 105 6.93 0.05 -15.72
C LYS A 105 7.37 -0.13 -14.28
N ARG A 106 8.47 0.51 -13.88
CA ARG A 106 8.94 0.51 -12.48
C ARG A 106 7.90 1.18 -11.57
N ILE A 107 7.56 0.52 -10.47
CA ILE A 107 6.59 0.99 -9.48
C ILE A 107 7.33 1.27 -8.18
N GLU A 108 7.24 2.51 -7.71
CA GLU A 108 7.89 2.91 -6.46
C GLU A 108 6.84 3.10 -5.36
N LEU A 109 7.02 2.44 -4.22
CA LEU A 109 6.22 2.68 -3.02
C LEU A 109 6.98 3.67 -2.14
N LYS A 110 6.55 4.94 -2.11
CA LYS A 110 7.21 6.00 -1.33
C LYS A 110 6.31 6.58 -0.25
N TYR A 111 5.05 6.85 -0.58
CA TYR A 111 4.15 7.62 0.27
C TYR A 111 2.89 6.81 0.57
N PRO A 112 2.73 6.23 1.77
CA PRO A 112 1.48 5.59 2.15
C PRO A 112 0.35 6.62 2.18
N LEU A 113 -0.72 6.38 1.43
CA LEU A 113 -1.91 7.23 1.44
C LEU A 113 -2.84 6.77 2.55
N ASN A 114 -2.99 7.60 3.58
CA ASN A 114 -3.77 7.25 4.76
C ASN A 114 -5.28 7.21 4.44
N CYS A 115 -5.98 6.19 4.96
CA CYS A 115 -7.46 6.07 5.00
C CYS A 115 -8.08 7.07 5.95
N SER A 116 -7.49 8.26 6.14
CA SER A 116 -8.23 9.39 6.68
C SER A 116 -9.30 9.74 5.65
N ASP A 117 -10.41 9.00 5.69
CA ASP A 117 -11.73 9.55 5.45
C ASP A 117 -11.73 10.96 6.04
N PRO A 118 -12.26 11.97 5.35
CA PRO A 118 -12.69 13.17 6.03
C PRO A 118 -13.81 12.70 6.99
N THR A 119 -13.44 12.29 8.20
CA THR A 119 -14.41 12.27 9.28
C THR A 119 -14.93 13.70 9.33
N ASN A 120 -16.20 13.83 9.01
CA ASN A 120 -16.99 15.03 9.20
C ASN A 120 -16.62 15.65 10.55
N GLU A 121 -15.81 16.69 10.53
CA GLU A 121 -15.70 17.65 11.61
C GLU A 121 -15.87 19.04 10.99
N ARG A 122 -17.10 19.37 10.58
CA ARG A 122 -17.92 20.41 11.24
C ARG A 122 -19.31 20.53 10.63
#